data_AF-A0A956UFJ8-F1
#
_entry.id   AF-A0A956UFJ8-F1
#
_cell.length_a   1.000
_cell.length_b   1.000
_cell.length_c   1.000
_cell.angle_alpha   90.00
_cell.angle_beta   90.00
_cell.angle_gamma   90.00
#
_symmetry.space_group_name_H-M   'P 1'
#
loop_
_entity.id
_entity.type
_entity.pdbx_description
1 polymer ?
#
loop_
_entity_poly.entity_id
_entity_poly.type
_entity_poly.pdbx_seq_one_letter_code
_entity_poly.pdbx_strand_id
1 'polypeptide(L)'
;MTDPWRWTATRIAEAVRAREVSCREVIESHLARIETTNPSVNAVTRILAGEALAIAESHDRRLAAGERLGPIAGVPITVKENVDLAGSPTTMGVQALAADLPLGDAPHVAQLKAAGAIPIA
;
A
#
# COMPACT_ATOMS: atom_id res chain seq x y z
N MET A 1 8.14 18.37 -11.38
CA MET A 1 6.83 17.70 -11.22
C MET A 1 6.64 17.41 -9.74
N THR A 2 5.44 17.55 -9.20
CA THR A 2 5.17 17.27 -7.77
C THR A 2 5.29 15.78 -7.47
N ASP A 3 5.96 15.41 -6.38
CA ASP A 3 6.12 14.01 -5.96
C ASP A 3 4.77 13.27 -5.82
N PRO A 4 4.69 11.98 -6.23
CA PRO A 4 3.46 11.19 -6.13
C PRO A 4 2.82 11.15 -4.74
N TRP A 5 3.59 11.21 -3.65
CA TRP A 5 3.05 11.24 -2.27
C TRP A 5 2.11 12.42 -1.98
N ARG A 6 2.12 13.46 -2.81
CA ARG A 6 1.25 14.64 -2.68
C ARG A 6 -0.02 14.56 -3.52
N TRP A 7 -0.19 13.50 -4.32
CA TRP A 7 -1.31 13.37 -5.24
C TRP A 7 -2.53 12.79 -4.52
N THR A 8 -3.72 13.09 -5.04
CA THR A 8 -4.94 12.41 -4.59
C THR A 8 -4.93 10.96 -5.09
N ALA A 9 -5.69 10.08 -4.42
CA ALA A 9 -5.86 8.69 -4.86
C ALA A 9 -6.37 8.59 -6.31
N THR A 10 -7.34 9.45 -6.68
CA THR A 10 -7.87 9.52 -8.05
C THR A 10 -6.79 9.87 -9.06
N ARG A 11 -5.93 10.86 -8.75
CA ARG A 11 -4.82 11.25 -9.62
C ARG A 11 -3.79 10.13 -9.78
N ILE A 12 -3.46 9.43 -8.70
CA ILE A 12 -2.55 8.27 -8.75
C ILE A 12 -3.14 7.20 -9.67
N ALA A 13 -4.39 6.80 -9.45
CA ALA A 13 -5.05 5.76 -10.23
C ALA A 13 -5.17 6.14 -11.72
N GLU A 14 -5.42 7.42 -12.03
CA GLU A 14 -5.42 7.95 -13.40
C GLU A 14 -4.05 7.88 -14.06
N ALA A 15 -3.02 8.39 -13.39
CA ALA A 15 -1.65 8.43 -13.91
C ALA A 15 -1.08 7.02 -14.12
N VAL A 16 -1.32 6.09 -13.18
CA VAL A 16 -0.93 4.67 -13.32
C VAL A 16 -1.64 4.02 -14.51
N ARG A 17 -2.96 4.24 -14.64
CA ARG A 17 -3.74 3.68 -15.76
C ARG A 17 -3.30 4.26 -17.12
N ALA A 18 -2.93 5.53 -17.15
CA ALA A 18 -2.38 6.19 -18.33
C ALA A 18 -0.90 5.84 -18.60
N ARG A 19 -0.26 5.08 -17.69
CA ARG A 19 1.17 4.75 -17.70
C ARG A 19 2.09 5.98 -17.69
N GLU A 20 1.63 7.06 -17.05
CA GLU A 20 2.41 8.28 -16.82
C GLU A 20 3.37 8.13 -15.63
N VAL A 21 3.07 7.21 -14.72
CA VAL A 21 3.89 6.81 -13.57
C VAL A 21 3.69 5.32 -13.32
N SER A 22 4.72 4.61 -12.90
CA SER A 22 4.61 3.22 -12.45
C SER A 22 4.05 3.11 -11.03
N CYS A 23 3.45 1.98 -10.69
CA CYS A 23 3.09 1.66 -9.31
C CYS A 23 4.33 1.72 -8.42
N ARG A 24 5.47 1.20 -8.91
CA ARG A 24 6.74 1.24 -8.16
C ARG A 24 7.16 2.65 -7.78
N GLU A 25 7.17 3.59 -8.74
CA GLU A 25 7.51 5.00 -8.47
C GLU A 25 6.56 5.66 -7.46
N VAL A 26 5.27 5.33 -7.52
CA VAL A 26 4.28 5.81 -6.53
C VAL A 26 4.61 5.30 -5.14
N ILE A 27 4.86 3.99 -4.98
CA ILE A 27 5.16 3.37 -3.69
C ILE A 27 6.50 3.87 -3.13
N GLU A 28 7.54 3.96 -3.95
CA GLU A 28 8.85 4.52 -3.54
C GLU A 28 8.71 5.96 -3.02
N SER A 29 7.89 6.78 -3.70
CA SER A 29 7.62 8.16 -3.26
C SER A 29 6.98 8.23 -1.86
N HIS A 30 6.06 7.31 -1.54
CA HIS A 30 5.42 7.26 -0.23
C HIS A 30 6.34 6.68 0.85
N LEU A 31 7.11 5.64 0.53
CA LEU A 31 8.10 5.06 1.45
C LEU A 31 9.17 6.09 1.83
N ALA A 32 9.67 6.88 0.87
CA ALA A 32 10.61 7.96 1.14
C ALA A 32 10.00 9.05 2.05
N ARG A 33 8.70 9.35 1.88
CA ARG A 33 8.01 10.28 2.78
C ARG A 33 7.87 9.72 4.20
N ILE A 34 7.57 8.42 4.34
CA ILE A 34 7.51 7.74 5.63
C ILE A 34 8.86 7.77 6.32
N GLU A 35 9.93 7.40 5.61
CA GLU A 35 11.30 7.38 6.15
C GLU A 35 11.71 8.74 6.73
N THR A 36 11.40 9.83 6.02
CA THR A 36 11.78 11.19 6.43
C THR A 36 10.90 11.78 7.53
N THR A 37 9.65 11.33 7.68
CA THR A 37 8.65 12.00 8.53
C THR A 37 8.25 11.19 9.75
N ASN A 38 8.09 9.88 9.58
CA ASN A 38 7.57 8.99 10.61
C ASN A 38 8.38 9.01 11.92
N PRO A 39 9.72 9.19 11.92
CA PRO A 39 10.48 9.31 13.18
C PRO A 39 10.00 10.46 14.09
N SER A 40 9.39 11.51 13.54
CA SER A 40 8.90 12.67 14.31
C SER A 40 7.45 12.55 14.79
N VAL A 41 6.63 11.73 14.14
CA VAL A 41 5.18 11.62 14.41
C VAL A 41 4.75 10.25 14.90
N ASN A 42 5.55 9.21 14.66
CA ASN A 42 5.28 7.83 15.02
C ASN A 42 3.86 7.35 14.60
N ALA A 43 3.46 7.68 13.37
CA ALA A 43 2.13 7.38 12.85
C ALA A 43 2.02 5.98 12.23
N VAL A 44 3.13 5.47 11.70
CA VAL A 44 3.24 4.16 11.07
C VAL A 44 4.05 3.25 11.99
N THR A 45 3.40 2.25 12.59
CA THR A 45 4.03 1.33 13.56
C THR A 45 4.72 0.14 12.89
N ARG A 46 4.31 -0.19 11.66
CA ARG A 46 4.92 -1.22 10.83
C ARG A 46 4.95 -0.76 9.38
N ILE A 47 6.09 -0.93 8.72
CA ILE A 47 6.30 -0.55 7.31
C ILE A 47 6.42 -1.83 6.49
N LEU A 48 5.61 -1.96 5.43
CA LEU A 48 5.55 -3.14 4.56
C LEU A 48 6.33 -2.91 3.26
N ALA A 49 7.53 -2.34 3.35
CA ALA A 49 8.26 -1.83 2.19
C ALA A 49 8.52 -2.91 1.12
N GLY A 50 8.99 -4.09 1.54
CA GLY A 50 9.30 -5.19 0.62
C GLY A 50 8.06 -5.75 -0.06
N GLU A 51 7.01 -6.00 0.73
CA GLU A 51 5.73 -6.51 0.27
C GLU A 51 5.04 -5.52 -0.69
N ALA A 52 5.02 -4.23 -0.33
CA ALA A 52 4.43 -3.17 -1.15
C ALA A 52 5.13 -3.03 -2.50
N LEU A 53 6.47 -3.05 -2.52
CA LEU A 53 7.26 -2.99 -3.76
C LEU A 53 7.04 -4.23 -4.63
N ALA A 54 6.95 -5.43 -4.03
CA ALA A 54 6.65 -6.65 -4.78
C ALA A 54 5.25 -6.62 -5.43
N ILE A 55 4.25 -6.10 -4.71
CA ILE A 55 2.89 -5.89 -5.26
C ILE A 55 2.93 -4.86 -6.39
N ALA A 56 3.64 -3.74 -6.19
CA ALA A 56 3.77 -2.69 -7.19
C ALA A 56 4.39 -3.21 -8.50
N GLU A 57 5.50 -3.95 -8.41
CA GLU A 57 6.13 -4.59 -9.57
C GLU A 57 5.20 -5.59 -10.26
N SER A 58 4.42 -6.35 -9.49
CA SER A 58 3.42 -7.26 -10.05
C SER A 58 2.34 -6.50 -10.83
N HIS A 59 1.85 -5.38 -10.28
CA HIS A 59 0.88 -4.53 -10.96
C HIS A 59 1.46 -3.92 -12.24
N ASP A 60 2.69 -3.43 -12.20
CA ASP A 60 3.36 -2.85 -13.35
C ASP A 60 3.55 -3.89 -14.48
N ARG A 61 3.96 -5.13 -14.14
CA ARG A 61 4.05 -6.22 -15.12
C ARG A 61 2.70 -6.53 -15.77
N ARG A 62 1.64 -6.63 -14.98
CA ARG A 62 0.28 -6.94 -15.47
C ARG A 62 -0.25 -5.82 -16.36
N LEU A 63 -0.05 -4.56 -15.95
CA LEU A 63 -0.37 -3.39 -16.76
C LEU A 63 0.40 -3.42 -18.07
N ALA A 64 1.71 -3.70 -18.05
CA ALA A 64 2.54 -3.79 -19.26
C ALA A 64 2.04 -4.87 -20.23
N ALA A 65 1.56 -6.01 -19.71
CA ALA A 65 0.92 -7.09 -20.47
C ALA A 65 -0.46 -6.73 -21.03
N GLY A 66 -0.97 -5.52 -20.75
CA GLY A 66 -2.28 -5.05 -21.25
C GLY A 66 -3.46 -5.49 -20.39
N GLU A 67 -3.23 -6.07 -19.21
CA GLU A 67 -4.30 -6.38 -18.28
C GLU A 67 -4.94 -5.09 -17.74
N ARG A 68 -6.27 -5.13 -17.58
CA ARG A 68 -6.98 -4.09 -16.83
C ARG A 68 -6.97 -4.47 -15.35
N LEU A 69 -6.27 -3.67 -14.55
CA LEU A 69 -6.34 -3.76 -13.10
C LEU A 69 -7.58 -3.04 -12.55
N GLY A 70 -7.82 -3.21 -11.25
CA GLY A 70 -8.94 -2.57 -10.56
C GLY A 70 -8.86 -1.04 -10.54
N PRO A 71 -9.95 -0.37 -10.11
CA PRO A 71 -10.12 1.08 -10.27
C PRO A 71 -9.12 1.93 -9.47
N ILE A 72 -8.44 1.34 -8.49
CA ILE A 72 -7.45 2.03 -7.63
C ILE A 72 -6.07 1.36 -7.72
N ALA A 73 -5.74 0.77 -8.88
CA ALA A 73 -4.44 0.19 -9.15
C ALA A 73 -3.30 1.18 -8.82
N GLY A 74 -2.36 0.73 -7.98
CA GLY A 74 -1.18 1.49 -7.60
C GLY A 74 -1.41 2.53 -6.49
N VAL A 75 -2.64 2.66 -5.98
CA VAL A 75 -2.95 3.57 -4.87
C VAL A 75 -2.43 2.96 -3.55
N PRO A 76 -1.52 3.63 -2.83
CA PRO A 76 -1.06 3.18 -1.53
C PRO A 76 -2.15 3.37 -0.48
N ILE A 77 -2.25 2.40 0.44
CA ILE A 77 -3.13 2.47 1.61
C ILE A 77 -2.37 2.08 2.87
N THR A 78 -2.83 2.61 4.00
CA THR A 78 -2.44 2.12 5.33
C THR A 78 -3.60 1.33 5.93
N VAL A 79 -3.30 0.23 6.60
CA VAL A 79 -4.26 -0.58 7.34
C VAL A 79 -4.00 -0.36 8.82
N LYS A 80 -5.02 0.03 9.58
CA LYS A 80 -4.86 0.24 11.02
C LYS A 80 -4.56 -1.11 11.69
N GLU A 81 -3.62 -1.16 12.63
CA GLU A 81 -3.13 -2.40 13.26
C GLU A 81 -4.19 -3.25 14.00
N ASN A 82 -5.39 -2.70 14.21
CA ASN A 82 -6.53 -3.42 14.78
C ASN A 82 -7.42 -4.07 13.70
N VAL A 83 -6.98 -4.06 12.46
CA VAL A 83 -7.65 -4.64 11.29
C VAL A 83 -6.74 -5.70 10.70
N ASP A 84 -7.30 -6.89 10.47
CA ASP A 84 -6.55 -8.01 9.91
C ASP A 84 -6.00 -7.69 8.51
N LEU A 85 -4.69 -7.86 8.38
CA LEU A 85 -3.93 -7.81 7.14
C LEU A 85 -3.05 -9.05 7.09
N ALA A 86 -3.27 -9.92 6.10
CA ALA A 86 -2.50 -11.14 5.98
C ALA A 86 -1.00 -10.83 5.85
N GLY A 87 -0.17 -11.43 6.71
CA GLY A 87 1.28 -11.19 6.77
C GLY A 87 1.72 -10.08 7.72
N SER A 88 0.79 -9.40 8.40
CA SER A 88 1.08 -8.40 9.44
C SER A 88 0.31 -8.73 10.73
N PRO A 89 0.92 -8.62 11.92
CA PRO A 89 0.21 -8.89 13.17
C PRO A 89 -0.94 -7.91 13.41
N THR A 90 -2.06 -8.42 13.92
CA THR A 90 -3.19 -7.63 14.44
C THR A 90 -2.97 -7.38 15.93
N THR A 91 -2.23 -6.33 16.25
CA THR A 91 -1.71 -6.09 17.61
C THR A 91 -2.70 -5.41 18.55
N MET A 92 -3.72 -4.72 18.03
CA MET A 92 -4.68 -3.93 18.82
C MET A 92 -4.05 -2.87 19.75
N GLY A 93 -2.76 -2.53 19.58
CA GLY A 93 -1.97 -1.72 20.51
C GLY A 93 -1.59 -2.44 21.81
N VAL A 94 -1.76 -3.76 21.89
CA VAL A 94 -1.55 -4.56 23.10
C VAL A 94 -0.31 -5.45 22.95
N GLN A 95 0.65 -5.32 23.88
CA GLN A 95 1.92 -6.05 23.83
C GLN A 95 1.74 -7.59 23.78
N ALA A 96 0.72 -8.12 24.46
CA ALA A 96 0.42 -9.55 24.44
C ALA A 96 0.02 -10.09 23.06
N LEU A 97 -0.42 -9.21 22.15
CA LEU A 97 -0.85 -9.55 20.79
C LEU A 97 0.20 -9.15 19.73
N ALA A 98 1.41 -8.80 20.13
CA ALA A 98 2.47 -8.31 19.22
C ALA A 98 2.83 -9.29 18.08
N ALA A 99 2.51 -10.58 18.24
CA ALA A 99 2.76 -11.63 17.26
C ALA A 99 1.47 -12.33 16.77
N ASP A 100 0.30 -11.77 17.06
CA ASP A 100 -0.99 -12.37 16.66
C ASP A 100 -1.22 -12.17 15.16
N LEU A 101 -0.92 -13.20 14.37
CA LEU A 101 -1.03 -13.17 12.91
C LEU A 101 -2.42 -13.63 12.48
N PRO A 102 -3.17 -12.81 11.72
CA PRO A 102 -4.48 -13.21 11.22
C PRO A 102 -4.35 -14.27 10.12
N LEU A 103 -5.37 -15.11 9.98
CA LEU A 103 -5.44 -16.16 8.94
C LEU A 103 -5.65 -15.57 7.53
N GLY A 104 -6.06 -14.32 7.42
CA GLY A 104 -6.38 -13.66 6.17
C GLY A 104 -6.64 -12.17 6.35
N ASP A 105 -6.92 -11.49 5.25
CA ASP A 105 -7.31 -10.07 5.28
C ASP A 105 -8.74 -9.91 5.84
N ALA A 106 -8.99 -8.82 6.56
CA ALA A 106 -10.35 -8.39 6.84
C ALA A 106 -11.12 -8.15 5.51
N PRO A 107 -12.45 -8.37 5.46
CA PRO A 107 -13.20 -8.34 4.19
C PRO A 107 -13.02 -7.04 3.38
N HIS A 108 -12.94 -5.89 4.04
CA HIS A 108 -12.75 -4.61 3.36
C HIS A 108 -11.31 -4.41 2.86
N VAL A 109 -10.31 -4.93 3.57
CA VAL A 109 -8.90 -4.96 3.12
C VAL A 109 -8.76 -5.85 1.88
N ALA A 110 -9.39 -7.03 1.90
CA ALA A 110 -9.42 -7.93 0.76
C ALA A 110 -10.05 -7.25 -0.48
N GLN A 111 -11.15 -6.51 -0.31
CA GLN A 111 -11.79 -5.77 -1.39
C GLN A 111 -10.90 -4.63 -1.94
N LEU A 112 -10.20 -3.89 -1.07
CA LEU A 112 -9.26 -2.85 -1.50
C LEU A 112 -8.09 -3.44 -2.30
N LYS A 113 -7.50 -4.54 -1.83
CA LYS A 113 -6.43 -5.26 -2.56
C LYS A 113 -6.94 -5.78 -3.90
N ALA A 114 -8.14 -6.36 -3.95
CA ALA A 114 -8.76 -6.82 -5.20
C ALA A 114 -9.03 -5.66 -6.19
N ALA A 115 -9.32 -4.46 -5.66
CA ALA A 115 -9.47 -3.24 -6.45
C ALA A 115 -8.12 -2.63 -6.91
N GLY A 116 -6.98 -3.21 -6.52
CA GLY A 116 -5.64 -2.83 -6.95
C GLY A 116 -4.88 -1.91 -5.99
N ALA A 117 -5.39 -1.68 -4.78
CA ALA A 117 -4.68 -0.93 -3.75
C ALA A 117 -3.45 -1.70 -3.25
N ILE A 118 -2.46 -0.97 -2.75
CA ILE A 118 -1.20 -1.52 -2.25
C ILE A 118 -1.04 -1.12 -0.78
N PRO A 119 -1.15 -2.06 0.17
CA PRO A 119 -0.83 -1.81 1.57
C PRO A 119 0.66 -1.46 1.73
N ILE A 120 0.95 -0.33 2.38
CA ILE A 120 2.34 0.12 2.69
C ILE A 120 2.66 0.12 4.18
N ALA A 121 1.62 0.04 5.02
CA ALA A 121 1.65 0.02 6.47
C ALA A 121 0.39 -0.67 7.00
#